data_AF-A0A950Z1L5-F1
#
_entry.id   AF-A0A950Z1L5-F1
#
_cell.length_a   1.000
_cell.length_b   1.000
_cell.length_c   1.000
_cell.angle_alpha   90.00
_cell.angle_beta   90.00
_cell.angle_gamma   90.00
#
_symmetry.space_group_name_H-M   'P 1'
#
loop_
_entity.id
_entity.type
_entity.pdbx_description
1 polymer ?
#
loop_
_entity_poly.entity_id
_entity_poly.type
_entity_poly.pdbx_seq_one_letter_code
_entity_poly.pdbx_strand_id
1 'polypeptide(L)'
;MRYGWVSLVPLRTRQAVLFAADVLFITLALIGAVLVRFDFTVTDLEWQLYFWSALPVLLAIRLPLAIGFGLYRWSFRFASVLDLLKIFYTVLTSSVLAFSYFYFAQHGYSRGILIVEGVLSFLMMGGVRFGGRVSQAYLSVVNPSARPALLMGDPGQVDVWVRTLARSGQVPFVLRGAICHGSTLVGRRIQNLPVIGLDKVEDFLRRFEIREILVISDSVSGGDLRKLIELAGPYGIRFRRILTTRLALLAEGRM
;
A
#
# COMPACT_ATOMS: atom_id res chain seq x y z
N MET A 1 0.49 18.46 14.40
CA MET A 1 1.70 17.95 13.72
C MET A 1 1.34 17.40 12.35
N ARG A 2 2.07 17.85 11.33
CA ARG A 2 1.83 17.67 9.88
C ARG A 2 2.05 16.21 9.44
N TYR A 3 1.08 15.60 8.75
CA TYR A 3 1.32 14.40 7.92
C TYR A 3 1.02 14.72 6.46
N GLY A 4 2.00 15.33 5.80
CA GLY A 4 2.15 15.38 4.34
C GLY A 4 3.05 14.25 3.85
N TRP A 5 3.26 14.20 2.52
CA TRP A 5 4.30 13.51 1.75
C TRP A 5 3.91 12.28 0.90
N VAL A 6 2.86 11.50 1.19
CA VAL A 6 2.62 10.26 0.40
C VAL A 6 1.77 10.47 -0.87
N SER A 7 1.08 11.61 -1.03
CA SER A 7 0.02 11.74 -2.04
C SER A 7 0.41 12.36 -3.40
N LEU A 8 1.62 12.89 -3.57
CA LEU A 8 2.00 13.64 -4.80
C LEU A 8 2.87 12.85 -5.79
N VAL A 9 3.18 11.59 -5.51
CA VAL A 9 4.18 10.84 -6.26
C VAL A 9 3.50 10.10 -7.43
N PRO A 10 3.89 10.36 -8.71
CA PRO A 10 3.38 9.65 -9.88
C PRO A 10 3.50 8.13 -9.71
N LEU A 11 2.60 7.35 -10.33
CA LEU A 11 2.62 5.87 -10.29
C LEU A 11 4.01 5.29 -10.59
N ARG A 12 4.72 5.86 -11.57
CA ARG A 12 6.11 5.48 -11.93
C ARG A 12 7.10 5.78 -10.81
N THR A 13 7.00 6.95 -10.19
CA THR A 13 7.90 7.34 -9.09
C THR A 13 7.62 6.51 -7.83
N ARG A 14 6.38 6.09 -7.58
CA ARG A 14 6.07 5.14 -6.49
C ARG A 14 6.64 3.75 -6.74
N GLN A 15 6.51 3.24 -7.97
CA GLN A 15 7.12 1.97 -8.36
C GLN A 15 8.65 2.04 -8.23
N ALA A 16 9.26 3.16 -8.64
CA ALA A 16 10.69 3.40 -8.48
C ALA A 16 11.10 3.44 -7.01
N VAL A 17 10.32 4.08 -6.12
CA VAL A 17 10.59 4.10 -4.68
C VAL A 17 10.48 2.70 -4.06
N LEU A 18 9.45 1.92 -4.43
CA LEU A 18 9.32 0.55 -3.94
C LEU A 18 10.43 -0.36 -4.46
N PHE A 19 10.85 -0.18 -5.71
CA PHE A 19 11.97 -0.89 -6.30
C PHE A 19 13.28 -0.54 -5.59
N ALA A 20 13.54 0.76 -5.36
CA ALA A 20 14.71 1.22 -4.63
C ALA A 20 14.71 0.71 -3.18
N ALA A 21 13.55 0.67 -2.52
CA ALA A 21 13.40 0.08 -1.20
C ALA A 21 13.69 -1.42 -1.21
N ASP A 22 13.24 -2.17 -2.21
CA ASP A 22 13.52 -3.60 -2.33
C ASP A 22 15.01 -3.86 -2.57
N VAL A 23 15.69 -3.07 -3.41
CA VAL A 23 17.15 -3.12 -3.57
C VAL A 23 17.86 -2.88 -2.24
N LEU A 24 17.43 -1.85 -1.49
CA LEU A 24 17.97 -1.55 -0.17
C LEU A 24 17.74 -2.71 0.81
N PHE A 25 16.54 -3.29 0.85
CA PHE A 25 16.22 -4.39 1.77
C PHE A 25 17.02 -5.65 1.45
N ILE A 26 17.17 -6.02 0.18
CA ILE A 26 17.99 -7.17 -0.22
C ILE A 26 19.44 -6.93 0.20
N THR A 27 19.96 -5.71 0.00
CA THR A 27 21.33 -5.36 0.38
C THR A 27 21.52 -5.43 1.89
N LEU A 28 20.61 -4.83 2.67
CA LEU A 28 20.67 -4.85 4.14
C LEU A 28 20.47 -6.25 4.71
N ALA A 29 19.60 -7.06 4.12
CA ALA A 29 19.39 -8.45 4.52
C ALA A 29 20.66 -9.28 4.29
N LEU A 30 21.36 -9.09 3.17
CA LEU A 30 22.63 -9.77 2.90
C LEU A 30 23.73 -9.30 3.87
N ILE A 31 23.84 -7.99 4.12
CA ILE A 31 24.77 -7.45 5.15
C ILE A 31 24.47 -8.10 6.50
N GLY A 32 23.21 -8.11 6.93
CA GLY A 32 22.79 -8.72 8.19
C GLY A 32 23.11 -10.21 8.24
N ALA A 33 22.92 -10.95 7.14
CA ALA A 33 23.23 -12.37 7.06
C ALA A 33 24.73 -12.65 7.18
N VAL A 34 25.58 -11.84 6.55
CA VAL A 34 27.05 -11.96 6.67
C VAL A 34 27.49 -11.63 8.10
N LEU A 35 26.99 -10.52 8.67
CA LEU A 35 27.30 -10.14 10.05
C LEU A 35 26.91 -11.24 11.06
N VAL A 36 25.68 -11.77 10.96
CA VAL A 36 25.20 -12.85 11.83
C VAL A 36 26.02 -14.12 11.64
N ARG A 37 26.50 -14.41 10.43
CA ARG A 37 27.28 -15.63 10.15
C ARG A 37 28.66 -15.63 10.81
N PHE A 38 29.26 -14.47 10.96
CA PHE A 38 30.62 -14.27 11.46
C PHE A 38 30.65 -13.52 12.79
N ASP A 39 29.56 -13.58 13.56
CA ASP A 39 29.46 -12.98 14.91
C ASP A 39 29.88 -11.49 14.94
N PHE A 40 29.50 -10.73 13.90
CA PHE A 40 29.84 -9.32 13.68
C PHE A 40 31.33 -9.01 13.49
N THR A 41 32.18 -10.03 13.40
CA THR A 41 33.62 -9.92 13.09
C THR A 41 33.89 -10.44 11.68
N VAL A 42 33.83 -9.57 10.69
CA VAL A 42 33.98 -9.92 9.26
C VAL A 42 35.27 -9.32 8.70
N THR A 43 36.08 -10.16 8.06
CA THR A 43 37.30 -9.77 7.33
C THR A 43 37.00 -9.28 5.92
N ASP A 44 37.92 -8.53 5.31
CA ASP A 44 37.78 -8.04 3.93
C ASP A 44 37.59 -9.17 2.91
N LEU A 45 38.27 -10.30 3.14
CA LEU A 45 38.13 -11.49 2.29
C LEU A 45 36.72 -12.07 2.37
N GLU A 46 36.12 -12.12 3.57
CA GLU A 46 34.75 -12.61 3.75
C GLU A 46 33.72 -11.67 3.13
N TRP A 47 33.93 -10.34 3.18
CA TRP A 47 33.10 -9.40 2.44
C TRP A 47 33.15 -9.65 0.93
N GLN A 48 34.34 -9.88 0.38
CA GLN A 48 34.51 -10.20 -1.04
C GLN A 48 33.82 -11.52 -1.41
N LEU A 49 34.07 -12.58 -0.63
CA LEU A 49 33.58 -13.93 -0.92
C LEU A 49 32.08 -14.09 -0.69
N TYR A 50 31.48 -13.40 0.29
CA TYR A 50 30.09 -13.65 0.67
C TYR A 50 29.13 -12.52 0.31
N PHE A 51 29.56 -11.26 0.36
CA PHE A 51 28.68 -10.14 0.01
C PHE A 51 28.80 -9.77 -1.47
N TRP A 52 30.01 -9.46 -1.94
CA TRP A 52 30.21 -8.96 -3.30
C TRP A 52 29.93 -10.00 -4.38
N SER A 53 30.15 -11.28 -4.09
CA SER A 53 29.78 -12.39 -4.99
C SER A 53 28.26 -12.63 -5.04
N ALA A 54 27.55 -12.43 -3.92
CA ALA A 54 26.14 -12.79 -3.79
C ALA A 54 25.17 -11.67 -4.12
N LEU A 55 25.53 -10.41 -3.83
CA LEU A 55 24.66 -9.26 -4.07
C LEU A 55 24.19 -9.16 -5.53
N PRO A 56 25.06 -9.25 -6.55
CA PRO A 56 24.63 -9.14 -7.95
C PRO A 56 23.67 -10.27 -8.35
N VAL A 57 23.96 -11.48 -7.90
CA VAL A 57 23.16 -12.69 -8.18
C VAL A 57 21.78 -12.57 -7.53
N LEU A 58 21.74 -12.19 -6.25
CA LEU A 58 20.49 -12.03 -5.51
C LEU A 58 19.62 -10.93 -6.13
N LEU A 59 20.19 -9.78 -6.49
CA LEU A 59 19.44 -8.70 -7.15
C LEU A 59 18.95 -9.14 -8.54
N ALA A 60 19.80 -9.80 -9.33
CA ALA A 60 19.46 -10.27 -10.68
C ALA A 60 18.36 -11.34 -10.68
N ILE A 61 18.22 -12.14 -9.62
CA ILE A 61 17.16 -13.14 -9.51
C ILE A 61 15.90 -12.56 -8.85
N ARG A 62 16.05 -11.86 -7.72
CA ARG A 62 14.92 -11.45 -6.87
C ARG A 62 14.14 -10.28 -7.45
N LEU A 63 14.79 -9.32 -8.11
CA LEU A 63 14.09 -8.17 -8.69
C LEU A 63 13.18 -8.55 -9.86
N PRO A 64 13.61 -9.36 -10.86
CA PRO A 64 12.72 -9.81 -11.92
C PRO A 64 11.57 -10.65 -11.40
N LEU A 65 11.80 -11.50 -10.40
CA LEU A 65 10.73 -12.27 -9.76
C LEU A 65 9.74 -11.37 -9.03
N ALA A 66 10.20 -10.35 -8.30
CA ALA A 66 9.33 -9.37 -7.67
C ALA A 66 8.44 -8.65 -8.71
N ILE A 67 8.99 -8.36 -9.90
CA ILE A 67 8.22 -7.81 -11.03
C ILE A 67 7.23 -8.83 -11.57
N GLY A 68 7.65 -10.09 -11.79
CA GLY A 68 6.84 -11.17 -12.34
C GLY A 68 5.66 -11.57 -11.44
N PHE A 69 5.88 -11.70 -10.14
CA PHE A 69 4.83 -11.92 -9.13
C PHE A 69 3.95 -10.68 -8.90
N GLY A 70 4.27 -9.56 -9.56
CA GLY A 70 3.46 -8.36 -9.52
C GLY A 70 3.49 -7.67 -8.16
N LEU A 71 4.59 -7.71 -7.41
CA LEU A 71 4.74 -6.95 -6.15
C LEU A 71 4.57 -5.44 -6.38
N TYR A 72 4.89 -4.98 -7.59
CA TYR A 72 4.75 -3.59 -8.02
C TYR A 72 3.42 -3.30 -8.74
N ARG A 73 2.54 -4.31 -8.91
CA ARG A 73 1.22 -4.19 -9.52
C ARG A 73 0.16 -4.14 -8.41
N TRP A 74 -0.43 -2.97 -8.22
CA TRP A 74 -1.40 -2.74 -7.15
C TRP A 74 -2.75 -3.42 -7.46
N SER A 75 -3.19 -4.38 -6.62
CA SER A 75 -4.48 -5.08 -6.78
C SER A 75 -5.42 -4.76 -5.62
N PHE A 76 -6.61 -4.26 -5.95
CA PHE A 76 -7.70 -4.04 -5.00
C PHE A 76 -8.68 -5.21 -5.01
N ARG A 77 -8.51 -6.16 -4.08
CA ARG A 77 -9.66 -6.87 -3.47
C ARG A 77 -9.32 -7.63 -2.19
N PHE A 78 -8.12 -8.20 -2.05
CA PHE A 78 -7.70 -8.99 -0.87
C PHE A 78 -6.22 -8.83 -0.52
N ALA A 79 -5.72 -7.59 -0.68
CA ALA A 79 -4.31 -7.28 -0.79
C ALA A 79 -3.44 -7.68 0.43
N SER A 80 -3.93 -7.77 1.66
CA SER A 80 -3.04 -8.11 2.78
C SER A 80 -2.48 -9.54 2.64
N VAL A 81 -3.32 -10.56 2.77
CA VAL A 81 -2.84 -11.95 2.73
C VAL A 81 -2.22 -12.30 1.37
N LEU A 82 -2.83 -11.87 0.27
CA LEU A 82 -2.29 -12.14 -1.06
C LEU A 82 -0.97 -11.42 -1.34
N ASP A 83 -0.76 -10.19 -0.84
CA ASP A 83 0.53 -9.52 -1.01
C ASP A 83 1.61 -10.14 -0.11
N LEU A 84 1.25 -10.63 1.09
CA LEU A 84 2.18 -11.44 1.90
C LEU A 84 2.59 -12.72 1.16
N LEU A 85 1.61 -13.41 0.58
CA LEU A 85 1.86 -14.63 -0.20
C LEU A 85 2.74 -14.33 -1.42
N LYS A 86 2.50 -13.22 -2.14
CA LYS A 86 3.39 -12.81 -3.24
C LYS A 86 4.81 -12.55 -2.76
N ILE A 87 5.00 -11.86 -1.64
CA ILE A 87 6.33 -11.63 -1.05
C ILE A 87 6.96 -12.97 -0.66
N PHE A 88 6.19 -13.84 0.01
CA PHE A 88 6.62 -15.17 0.42
C PHE A 88 7.09 -15.99 -0.78
N TYR A 89 6.26 -16.12 -1.82
CA TYR A 89 6.63 -16.86 -3.03
C TYR A 89 7.79 -16.21 -3.78
N THR A 90 7.86 -14.88 -3.83
CA THR A 90 8.99 -14.17 -4.44
C THR A 90 10.28 -14.50 -3.71
N VAL A 91 10.31 -14.36 -2.39
CA VAL A 91 11.50 -14.64 -1.57
C VAL A 91 11.86 -16.11 -1.63
N LEU A 92 10.90 -17.01 -1.48
CA LEU A 92 11.11 -18.46 -1.53
C LEU A 92 11.70 -18.90 -2.87
N THR A 93 11.07 -18.53 -3.98
CA THR A 93 11.54 -18.93 -5.33
C THR A 93 12.91 -18.31 -5.65
N SER A 94 13.12 -17.04 -5.32
CA SER A 94 14.43 -16.40 -5.51
C SER A 94 15.52 -16.99 -4.62
N SER A 95 15.23 -17.34 -3.36
CA SER A 95 16.19 -18.00 -2.47
C SER A 95 16.53 -19.42 -2.95
N VAL A 96 15.55 -20.17 -3.45
CA VAL A 96 15.80 -21.50 -4.03
C VAL A 96 16.68 -21.39 -5.29
N LEU A 97 16.41 -20.43 -6.17
CA LEU A 97 17.23 -20.21 -7.37
C LEU A 97 18.64 -19.73 -7.03
N ALA A 98 18.79 -18.81 -6.07
CA ALA A 98 20.10 -18.38 -5.60
C ALA A 98 20.87 -19.54 -4.95
N PHE A 99 20.20 -20.35 -4.13
CA PHE A 99 20.79 -21.56 -3.54
C PHE A 99 21.29 -22.52 -4.62
N SER A 100 20.46 -22.81 -5.63
CA SER A 100 20.86 -23.66 -6.76
C SER A 100 22.05 -23.08 -7.52
N TYR A 101 22.04 -21.77 -7.79
CA TYR A 101 23.17 -21.09 -8.44
C TYR A 101 24.47 -21.28 -7.64
N PHE A 102 24.46 -20.98 -6.34
CA PHE A 102 25.65 -21.12 -5.50
C PHE A 102 26.08 -22.58 -5.31
N TYR A 103 25.12 -23.51 -5.29
CA TYR A 103 25.42 -24.93 -5.20
C TYR A 103 26.21 -25.45 -6.42
N PHE A 104 25.84 -25.04 -7.63
CA PHE A 104 26.49 -25.50 -8.85
C PHE A 104 27.70 -24.63 -9.28
N ALA A 105 27.64 -23.32 -9.08
CA ALA A 105 28.64 -22.39 -9.61
C ALA A 105 29.77 -22.05 -8.62
N GLN A 106 29.56 -22.23 -7.32
CA GLN A 106 30.47 -21.74 -6.27
C GLN A 106 30.63 -22.78 -5.14
N HIS A 107 31.49 -23.76 -5.38
CA HIS A 107 31.84 -24.78 -4.40
C HIS A 107 32.31 -24.12 -3.09
N GLY A 108 31.54 -24.31 -2.02
CA GLY A 108 31.90 -23.84 -0.66
C GLY A 108 31.22 -22.56 -0.20
N TYR A 109 30.28 -21.96 -0.96
CA TYR A 109 29.49 -20.84 -0.45
C TYR A 109 28.68 -21.24 0.80
N SER A 110 28.62 -20.38 1.81
CA SER A 110 27.95 -20.69 3.07
C SER A 110 26.44 -20.67 2.91
N ARG A 111 25.83 -21.86 2.91
CA ARG A 111 24.37 -22.05 2.78
C ARG A 111 23.58 -21.32 3.87
N GLY A 112 24.16 -21.17 5.06
CA GLY A 112 23.54 -20.44 6.17
C GLY A 112 23.30 -18.97 5.86
N ILE A 113 24.21 -18.31 5.13
CA ILE A 113 24.04 -16.90 4.73
C ILE A 113 22.81 -16.74 3.83
N LEU A 114 22.61 -17.62 2.85
CA LEU A 114 21.45 -17.55 1.96
C LEU A 114 20.11 -17.78 2.69
N ILE A 115 20.10 -18.65 3.70
CA ILE A 115 18.91 -18.93 4.51
C ILE A 115 18.58 -17.71 5.37
N VAL A 116 19.56 -17.17 6.09
CA VAL A 116 19.39 -15.99 6.95
C VAL A 116 19.01 -14.77 6.11
N GLU A 117 19.65 -14.57 4.96
CA GLU A 117 19.30 -13.51 4.00
C GLU A 117 17.84 -13.63 3.55
N GLY A 118 17.38 -14.83 3.18
CA GLY A 118 16.00 -15.04 2.78
C GLY A 118 14.99 -14.68 3.89
N VAL A 119 15.27 -15.07 5.12
CA VAL A 119 14.42 -14.73 6.29
C VAL A 119 14.41 -13.22 6.53
N LEU A 120 15.58 -12.56 6.55
CA LEU A 120 15.68 -11.12 6.76
C LEU A 120 15.00 -10.34 5.64
N SER A 121 15.21 -10.74 4.38
CA SER A 121 14.56 -10.15 3.20
C SER A 121 13.03 -10.26 3.30
N PHE A 122 12.49 -11.43 3.66
CA PHE A 122 11.05 -11.61 3.87
C PHE A 122 10.51 -10.67 4.96
N LEU A 123 11.20 -10.59 6.10
CA LEU A 123 10.79 -9.76 7.22
C LEU A 123 10.86 -8.26 6.88
N MET A 124 11.91 -7.80 6.20
CA MET A 124 12.06 -6.40 5.80
C MET A 124 11.04 -6.00 4.73
N MET A 125 10.95 -6.78 3.64
CA MET A 125 10.03 -6.51 2.53
C MET A 125 8.56 -6.62 2.96
N GLY A 126 8.24 -7.57 3.84
CA GLY A 126 6.93 -7.71 4.47
C GLY A 126 6.66 -6.58 5.46
N GLY A 127 7.58 -6.34 6.40
CA GLY A 127 7.43 -5.37 7.48
C GLY A 127 7.11 -3.96 7.00
N VAL A 128 7.81 -3.45 5.97
CA VAL A 128 7.54 -2.11 5.43
C VAL A 128 6.19 -2.02 4.70
N ARG A 129 5.82 -3.06 3.94
CA ARG A 129 4.56 -3.11 3.19
C ARG A 129 3.33 -3.28 4.11
N PHE A 130 3.49 -3.99 5.22
CA PHE A 130 2.45 -4.18 6.23
C PHE A 130 2.40 -3.04 7.26
N GLY A 131 3.55 -2.55 7.72
CA GLY A 131 3.66 -1.44 8.68
C GLY A 131 3.07 -0.13 8.15
N GLY A 132 3.20 0.13 6.84
CA GLY A 132 2.52 1.25 6.17
C GLY A 132 0.99 1.18 6.21
N ARG A 133 0.40 -0.01 6.46
CA ARG A 133 -1.06 -0.17 6.63
C ARG A 133 -1.49 -0.24 8.07
N VAL A 134 -0.69 -0.86 8.95
CA VAL A 134 -0.94 -0.84 10.39
C VAL A 134 -0.95 0.59 10.90
N SER A 135 -0.05 1.46 10.44
CA SER A 135 -0.09 2.90 10.75
C SER A 135 -1.37 3.61 10.29
N GLN A 136 -1.93 3.25 9.13
CA GLN A 136 -3.23 3.78 8.68
C GLN A 136 -4.41 3.25 9.50
N ALA A 137 -4.36 1.99 9.94
CA ALA A 137 -5.34 1.43 10.86
C ALA A 137 -5.22 2.06 12.26
N TYR A 138 -4.00 2.32 12.73
CA TYR A 138 -3.72 2.98 14.01
C TYR A 138 -4.20 4.43 14.03
N LEU A 139 -4.03 5.17 12.92
CA LEU A 139 -4.58 6.52 12.77
C LEU A 139 -6.12 6.54 12.87
N SER A 140 -6.81 5.46 12.48
CA SER A 140 -8.25 5.34 12.71
C SER A 140 -8.65 4.97 14.14
N VAL A 141 -7.72 4.47 14.96
CA VAL A 141 -7.95 4.20 16.40
C VAL A 141 -7.79 5.47 17.24
N VAL A 142 -6.98 6.43 16.80
CA VAL A 142 -6.73 7.70 17.52
C VAL A 142 -7.95 8.65 17.53
N ASN A 143 -9.00 8.36 16.75
CA ASN A 143 -10.24 9.16 16.77
C ASN A 143 -11.49 8.25 16.82
N PRO A 144 -11.83 7.67 17.98
CA PRO A 144 -12.93 6.70 18.14
C PRO A 144 -14.33 7.27 17.81
N SER A 145 -14.47 8.59 17.71
CA SER A 145 -15.72 9.25 17.29
C SER A 145 -15.88 9.38 15.78
N ALA A 146 -14.81 9.11 15.00
CA ALA A 146 -14.81 9.33 13.57
C ALA A 146 -15.45 8.16 12.82
N ARG A 147 -16.61 8.42 12.20
CA ARG A 147 -17.42 7.41 11.52
C ARG A 147 -16.81 7.03 10.17
N PRO A 148 -16.69 5.74 9.82
CA PRO A 148 -16.17 5.32 8.52
C PRO A 148 -17.14 5.74 7.40
N ALA A 149 -16.62 6.46 6.41
CA ALA A 149 -17.42 7.05 5.34
C ALA A 149 -16.83 6.79 3.94
N LEU A 150 -17.69 6.76 2.93
CA LEU A 150 -17.30 6.82 1.51
C LEU A 150 -17.61 8.20 0.93
N LEU A 151 -16.80 8.64 -0.04
CA LEU A 151 -17.00 9.91 -0.73
C LEU A 151 -17.36 9.68 -2.20
N MET A 152 -18.57 10.03 -2.62
CA MET A 152 -18.99 9.95 -4.01
C MET A 152 -18.82 11.31 -4.70
N GLY A 153 -18.23 11.31 -5.88
CA GLY A 153 -18.10 12.50 -6.72
C GLY A 153 -17.14 12.30 -7.88
N ASP A 154 -17.03 13.34 -8.71
CA ASP A 154 -16.05 13.35 -9.79
C ASP A 154 -14.61 13.33 -9.27
N PRO A 155 -13.67 12.70 -9.98
CA PRO A 155 -12.27 12.62 -9.58
C PRO A 155 -11.63 13.96 -9.17
N GLY A 156 -11.92 15.03 -9.91
CA GLY A 156 -11.39 16.36 -9.64
C GLY A 156 -11.91 16.94 -8.32
N GLN A 157 -13.21 16.76 -8.04
CA GLN A 157 -13.81 17.25 -6.80
C GLN A 157 -13.37 16.41 -5.60
N VAL A 158 -13.27 15.09 -5.76
CA VAL A 158 -12.73 14.20 -4.74
C VAL A 158 -11.31 14.61 -4.34
N ASP A 159 -10.45 14.96 -5.31
CA ASP A 159 -9.08 15.42 -5.01
C ASP A 159 -9.06 16.69 -4.14
N VAL A 160 -9.87 17.68 -4.53
CA VAL A 160 -10.01 18.95 -3.78
C VAL A 160 -10.54 18.71 -2.37
N TRP A 161 -11.57 17.87 -2.24
CA TRP A 161 -12.18 17.50 -0.96
C TRP A 161 -11.16 16.83 -0.02
N VAL A 162 -10.48 15.79 -0.50
CA VAL A 162 -9.52 15.05 0.34
C VAL A 162 -8.35 15.95 0.75
N ARG A 163 -7.86 16.81 -0.15
CA ARG A 163 -6.81 17.78 0.15
C ARG A 163 -7.23 18.81 1.20
N THR A 164 -8.49 19.24 1.17
CA THR A 164 -9.03 20.21 2.12
C THR A 164 -9.23 19.58 3.49
N LEU A 165 -9.78 18.36 3.55
CA LEU A 165 -9.92 17.59 4.78
C LEU A 165 -8.59 17.34 5.50
N ALA A 166 -7.52 17.09 4.73
CA ALA A 166 -6.19 16.93 5.28
C ALA A 166 -5.64 18.21 5.95
N ARG A 167 -6.18 19.40 5.61
CA ARG A 167 -5.80 20.68 6.21
C ARG A 167 -6.63 21.04 7.44
N SER A 168 -7.92 20.70 7.46
CA SER A 168 -8.86 21.09 8.52
C SER A 168 -8.77 20.22 9.78
N GLY A 169 -8.21 19.01 9.70
CA GLY A 169 -7.71 18.24 10.85
C GLY A 169 -8.75 17.68 11.84
N GLN A 170 -9.98 18.16 11.84
CA GLN A 170 -11.07 17.68 12.70
C GLN A 170 -12.34 17.47 11.87
N VAL A 171 -12.57 16.23 11.45
CA VAL A 171 -13.85 15.82 10.87
C VAL A 171 -14.40 14.61 11.62
N PRO A 172 -15.74 14.53 11.79
CA PRO A 172 -16.38 13.43 12.52
C PRO A 172 -16.44 12.12 11.71
N PHE A 173 -15.64 12.00 10.65
CA PHE A 173 -15.62 10.85 9.76
C PHE A 173 -14.21 10.53 9.24
N VAL A 174 -13.98 9.27 8.91
CA VAL A 174 -12.76 8.79 8.24
C VAL A 174 -13.13 8.27 6.86
N LEU A 175 -12.59 8.88 5.82
CA LEU A 175 -12.79 8.43 4.45
C LEU A 175 -12.08 7.09 4.20
N ARG A 176 -12.84 6.05 3.85
CA ARG A 176 -12.34 4.70 3.53
C ARG A 176 -12.21 4.45 2.03
N GLY A 177 -12.92 5.22 1.20
CA GLY A 177 -12.83 5.17 -0.25
C GLY A 177 -13.63 6.26 -0.94
N ALA A 178 -13.39 6.43 -2.23
CA ALA A 178 -14.12 7.31 -3.12
C ALA A 178 -14.87 6.52 -4.19
N ILE A 179 -16.08 6.94 -4.53
CA ILE A 179 -16.90 6.35 -5.59
C ILE A 179 -16.90 7.35 -6.75
N CYS A 180 -16.21 7.00 -7.84
CA CYS A 180 -16.14 7.81 -9.06
C CYS A 180 -16.62 6.96 -10.23
N HIS A 181 -17.89 7.11 -10.62
CA HIS A 181 -18.48 6.35 -11.72
C HIS A 181 -17.85 6.74 -13.07
N GLY A 182 -17.69 5.78 -13.99
CA GLY A 182 -17.15 6.02 -15.33
C GLY A 182 -15.69 6.49 -15.38
N SER A 183 -15.02 6.62 -14.24
CA SER A 183 -13.65 7.12 -14.19
C SER A 183 -12.65 6.05 -14.62
N THR A 184 -11.69 6.42 -15.45
CA THR A 184 -10.48 5.62 -15.73
C THR A 184 -9.61 5.40 -14.47
N LEU A 185 -9.96 6.05 -13.36
CA LEU A 185 -9.30 5.92 -12.07
C LEU A 185 -9.90 4.81 -11.18
N VAL A 186 -10.94 4.09 -11.61
CA VAL A 186 -11.43 2.92 -10.85
C VAL A 186 -10.29 1.92 -10.63
N GLY A 187 -10.08 1.49 -9.38
CA GLY A 187 -8.94 0.66 -9.00
C GLY A 187 -7.62 1.43 -8.82
N ARG A 188 -7.62 2.76 -8.93
CA ARG A 188 -6.51 3.66 -8.57
C ARG A 188 -6.82 4.38 -7.24
N ARG A 189 -6.04 5.42 -6.93
CA ARG A 189 -6.18 6.23 -5.71
C ARG A 189 -6.16 7.73 -6.04
N ILE A 190 -6.96 8.49 -5.32
CA ILE A 190 -6.91 9.96 -5.28
C ILE A 190 -6.44 10.36 -3.88
N GLN A 191 -5.32 11.07 -3.76
CA GLN A 191 -4.76 11.48 -2.45
C GLN A 191 -4.65 10.33 -1.41
N ASN A 192 -4.34 9.12 -1.88
CA ASN A 192 -4.29 7.87 -1.10
C ASN A 192 -5.64 7.22 -0.73
N LEU A 193 -6.75 7.87 -1.09
CA LEU A 193 -8.10 7.32 -0.99
C LEU A 193 -8.38 6.39 -2.19
N PRO A 194 -8.75 5.12 -1.98
CA PRO A 194 -9.03 4.20 -3.08
C PRO A 194 -10.29 4.59 -3.85
N VAL A 195 -10.22 4.54 -5.18
CA VAL A 195 -11.36 4.80 -6.06
C VAL A 195 -12.04 3.48 -6.41
N ILE A 196 -13.33 3.41 -6.12
CA ILE A 196 -14.19 2.22 -6.14
C ILE A 196 -15.24 2.41 -7.24
N GLY A 197 -15.47 1.35 -8.02
CA GLY A 197 -16.59 1.29 -8.97
C GLY A 197 -17.89 0.94 -8.26
N LEU A 198 -19.03 1.28 -8.86
CA LEU A 198 -20.36 0.97 -8.30
C LEU A 198 -20.54 -0.54 -8.04
N ASP A 199 -19.94 -1.38 -8.89
CA ASP A 199 -19.95 -2.85 -8.81
C ASP A 199 -19.32 -3.42 -7.53
N LYS A 200 -18.49 -2.65 -6.82
CA LYS A 200 -17.77 -3.10 -5.62
C LYS A 200 -18.15 -2.35 -4.35
N VAL A 201 -19.16 -1.49 -4.42
CA VAL A 201 -19.60 -0.71 -3.25
C VAL A 201 -20.06 -1.64 -2.14
N GLU A 202 -20.90 -2.62 -2.45
CA GLU A 202 -21.48 -3.54 -1.46
C GLU A 202 -20.42 -4.30 -0.64
N ASP A 203 -19.35 -4.78 -1.29
CA ASP A 203 -18.20 -5.40 -0.62
C ASP A 203 -17.54 -4.44 0.39
N PHE A 204 -17.42 -3.16 0.04
CA PHE A 204 -16.84 -2.14 0.90
C PHE A 204 -17.74 -1.80 2.08
N LEU A 205 -19.05 -1.75 1.87
CA LEU A 205 -20.03 -1.48 2.93
C LEU A 205 -19.93 -2.51 4.05
N ARG A 206 -19.90 -3.80 3.69
CA ARG A 206 -19.76 -4.90 4.65
C ARG A 206 -18.41 -4.91 5.36
N ARG A 207 -17.32 -4.72 4.60
CA ARG A 207 -15.97 -4.94 5.11
C ARG A 207 -15.44 -3.82 5.99
N PHE A 208 -15.82 -2.58 5.70
CA PHE A 208 -15.32 -1.40 6.41
C PHE A 208 -16.37 -0.78 7.34
N GLU A 209 -17.48 -1.49 7.58
CA GLU A 209 -18.62 -1.05 8.40
C GLU A 209 -19.03 0.39 8.09
N ILE A 210 -19.09 0.73 6.81
CA ILE A 210 -19.36 2.10 6.36
C ILE A 210 -20.73 2.52 6.89
N ARG A 211 -20.76 3.62 7.64
CA ARG A 211 -22.00 4.15 8.24
C ARG A 211 -22.55 5.36 7.49
N GLU A 212 -21.72 5.99 6.67
CA GLU A 212 -22.08 7.22 5.99
C GLU A 212 -21.49 7.28 4.56
N ILE A 213 -22.29 7.74 3.61
CA ILE A 213 -21.83 8.08 2.26
C ILE A 213 -22.00 9.58 2.10
N LEU A 214 -20.88 10.26 1.90
CA LEU A 214 -20.77 11.66 1.58
C LEU A 214 -20.88 11.82 0.06
N VAL A 215 -21.86 12.58 -0.42
CA VAL A 215 -22.08 12.80 -1.86
C VAL A 215 -21.77 14.25 -2.18
N ILE A 216 -20.80 14.49 -3.07
CA ILE A 216 -20.49 15.81 -3.60
C ILE A 216 -21.55 16.12 -4.67
N SER A 217 -22.60 16.81 -4.24
CA SER A 217 -23.90 16.87 -4.93
C SER A 217 -23.81 17.46 -6.34
N ASP A 218 -22.87 18.37 -6.56
CA ASP A 218 -22.71 19.13 -7.81
C ASP A 218 -21.92 18.35 -8.89
N SER A 219 -21.57 17.09 -8.63
CA SER A 219 -20.65 16.28 -9.45
C SER A 219 -21.12 14.87 -9.76
N VAL A 220 -22.36 14.54 -9.41
CA VAL A 220 -22.86 13.16 -9.48
C VAL A 220 -24.11 13.11 -10.36
N SER A 221 -24.10 12.20 -11.33
CA SER A 221 -25.28 11.95 -12.16
C SER A 221 -26.43 11.35 -11.33
N GLY A 222 -27.67 11.74 -11.62
CA GLY A 222 -28.85 11.22 -10.90
C GLY A 222 -29.01 9.69 -11.02
N GLY A 223 -28.57 9.10 -12.14
CA GLY A 223 -28.57 7.66 -12.35
C GLY A 223 -27.60 6.92 -11.43
N ASP A 224 -26.39 7.45 -11.25
CA ASP A 224 -25.38 6.83 -10.39
C ASP A 224 -25.75 6.94 -8.92
N LEU A 225 -26.35 8.07 -8.53
CA LEU A 225 -26.86 8.25 -7.17
C LEU A 225 -28.00 7.26 -6.86
N ARG A 226 -28.94 7.06 -7.80
CA ARG A 226 -30.03 6.10 -7.62
C ARG A 226 -29.50 4.67 -7.48
N LYS A 227 -28.59 4.24 -8.35
CA LYS A 227 -27.90 2.94 -8.24
C LYS A 227 -27.19 2.77 -6.90
N LEU A 228 -26.51 3.82 -6.43
CA LEU A 228 -25.81 3.77 -5.14
C LEU A 228 -26.79 3.62 -3.96
N ILE A 229 -27.93 4.31 -4.01
CA ILE A 229 -28.98 4.19 -2.99
C ILE A 229 -29.57 2.77 -2.98
N GLU A 230 -29.82 2.18 -4.14
CA GLU A 230 -30.30 0.80 -4.26
C GLU A 230 -29.30 -0.20 -3.66
N LEU A 231 -28.01 -0.06 -3.97
CA LEU A 231 -26.95 -0.91 -3.43
C LEU A 231 -26.74 -0.74 -1.92
N ALA A 232 -26.92 0.48 -1.39
CA ALA A 232 -26.71 0.79 0.02
C ALA A 232 -27.96 0.59 0.89
N GLY A 233 -29.15 0.51 0.30
CA GLY A 233 -30.44 0.43 0.98
C GLY A 233 -30.53 -0.68 2.03
N PRO A 234 -30.12 -1.93 1.73
CA PRO A 234 -30.12 -3.03 2.69
C PRO A 234 -29.24 -2.82 3.93
N TYR A 235 -28.30 -1.88 3.88
CA TYR A 235 -27.27 -1.66 4.90
C TYR A 235 -27.57 -0.48 5.84
N GLY A 236 -28.71 0.20 5.68
CA GLY A 236 -29.13 1.29 6.58
C GLY A 236 -28.16 2.49 6.61
N ILE A 237 -27.48 2.75 5.50
CA ILE A 237 -26.41 3.74 5.41
C ILE A 237 -26.98 5.15 5.33
N ARG A 238 -26.38 6.09 6.06
CA ARG A 238 -26.76 7.50 5.99
C ARG A 238 -26.14 8.15 4.76
N PHE A 239 -26.96 8.83 3.96
CA PHE A 239 -26.48 9.66 2.87
C PHE A 239 -26.42 11.12 3.32
N ARG A 240 -25.23 11.74 3.23
CA ARG A 240 -25.04 13.17 3.50
C ARG A 240 -24.58 13.85 2.23
N ARG A 241 -25.43 14.74 1.71
CA ARG A 241 -25.07 15.63 0.61
C ARG A 241 -24.15 16.73 1.12
N ILE A 242 -23.07 16.95 0.40
CA ILE A 242 -22.17 18.07 0.64
C ILE A 242 -22.05 18.90 -0.63
N LEU A 243 -22.06 20.22 -0.44
CA LEU A 243 -21.87 21.21 -1.49
C LEU A 243 -20.41 21.62 -1.50
N THR A 244 -19.87 21.85 -2.69
CA THR A 244 -18.47 22.28 -2.84
C THR A 244 -18.22 23.64 -2.17
N THR A 245 -19.23 24.51 -2.10
CA THR A 245 -19.17 25.79 -1.37
C THR A 245 -19.05 25.64 0.15
N ARG A 246 -19.58 24.57 0.74
CA ARG A 246 -19.49 24.30 2.20
C ARG A 246 -18.09 23.85 2.63
N LEU A 247 -17.19 23.52 1.70
CA LEU A 247 -15.78 23.23 1.97
C LEU A 247 -15.04 24.43 2.57
N ALA A 248 -15.32 25.63 2.08
CA ALA A 248 -14.64 26.84 2.53
C ALA A 248 -14.91 27.08 4.03
N LEU A 249 -16.17 26.91 4.45
CA LEU A 249 -16.60 27.11 5.84
C LEU A 249 -16.03 26.05 6.79
N LEU A 250 -15.91 24.79 6.36
CA LEU A 250 -15.26 23.73 7.13
C LEU A 250 -13.73 23.93 7.23
N ALA A 251 -13.10 24.51 6.21
CA ALA A 251 -11.68 24.84 6.22
C ALA A 251 -11.36 26.08 7.09
N GLU A 252 -12.31 26.99 7.25
CA GLU A 252 -12.21 28.19 8.09
C GLU A 252 -12.60 27.96 9.56
N GLY A 253 -12.97 26.75 9.96
CA GLY A 253 -13.29 26.42 11.35
C GLY A 253 -14.56 27.09 11.88
N ARG A 254 -15.48 27.53 11.01
CA ARG A 254 -16.74 28.15 11.40
C ARG A 254 -17.90 27.15 11.31
N MET A 255 -18.15 26.46 12.42
CA MET A 255 -19.45 25.89 12.81
C MET A 255 -19.69 26.13 14.29
#